data_AF-A0A3B3CEM5-F1
#
_entry.id   AF-A0A3B3CEM5-F1
#
_cell.length_a   1.000
_cell.length_b   1.000
_cell.length_c   1.000
_cell.angle_alpha   90.00
_cell.angle_beta   90.00
_cell.angle_gamma   90.00
#
_symmetry.space_group_name_H-M   'P 1'
#
loop_
_entity.id
_entity.type
_entity.pdbx_description
1 polymer ?
#
loop_
_entity_poly.entity_id
_entity_poly.type
_entity_poly.pdbx_seq_one_letter_code
_entity_poly.pdbx_strand_id
1 'polypeptide(L)'
;MHKYQTEHNKDCTRMTDCTRLTNCTHTTDCTRLTNCTRLTNCTRLTDCTRMRDCTRMTDCTRLTDCTCMTDSTLLTNCTRLTDCTRMTDCTRFTNCTRLTDCTRMTDCTHTTDCTRMTDCTRMTDCTRLTDCTHTKDCTRLTDCTRLTDSFQRSGAGGPSDLIMDAL
;
A
#
# COMPACT_ATOMS: atom_id res chain seq x y z
N MET A 1 9.39 -15.94 19.31
CA MET A 1 8.30 -16.65 18.62
C MET A 1 7.00 -16.42 19.39
N HIS A 2 6.35 -15.28 19.21
CA HIS A 2 5.02 -15.04 19.78
C HIS A 2 3.99 -15.08 18.65
N LYS A 3 3.05 -16.01 18.75
CA LYS A 3 1.82 -16.03 17.95
C LYS A 3 0.81 -15.17 18.70
N TYR A 4 0.40 -14.05 18.14
CA TYR A 4 -0.68 -13.25 18.69
C TYR A 4 -1.96 -13.57 17.91
N GLN A 5 -2.83 -14.38 18.52
CA GLN A 5 -4.25 -14.39 18.18
C GLN A 5 -4.92 -13.34 19.08
N THR A 6 -5.43 -12.28 18.48
CA THR A 6 -6.04 -11.17 19.23
C THR A 6 -7.37 -10.84 18.61
N GLU A 7 -8.43 -11.28 19.27
CA GLU A 7 -9.82 -11.00 18.91
C GLU A 7 -10.31 -9.63 19.40
N HIS A 8 -9.43 -8.76 19.93
CA HIS A 8 -9.83 -7.50 20.57
C HIS A 8 -9.03 -6.28 20.12
N ASN A 9 -9.76 -5.15 20.11
CA ASN A 9 -9.34 -3.79 19.85
C ASN A 9 -8.06 -3.48 20.66
N LYS A 10 -6.92 -3.34 19.97
CA LYS A 10 -5.63 -3.08 20.61
C LYS A 10 -5.05 -1.78 20.11
N ASP A 11 -4.98 -0.81 21.02
CA ASP A 11 -3.98 0.25 20.94
C ASP A 11 -2.62 -0.42 21.19
N CYS A 12 -1.78 -0.47 20.16
CA CYS A 12 -0.50 -1.16 20.26
C CYS A 12 0.64 -0.20 19.96
N THR A 13 1.15 0.47 21.00
CA THR A 13 2.21 1.49 20.84
C THR A 13 3.41 0.93 20.08
N ARG A 14 3.83 -0.32 20.35
CA ARG A 14 4.93 -0.99 19.64
C ARG A 14 4.73 -2.51 19.59
N MET A 15 4.87 -3.09 18.39
CA MET A 15 4.93 -4.53 18.17
C MET A 15 6.14 -4.88 17.31
N THR A 16 6.97 -5.82 17.78
CA THR A 16 8.21 -6.24 17.12
C THR A 16 8.30 -7.76 17.12
N ASP A 17 8.90 -8.33 16.08
CA ASP A 17 9.14 -9.78 15.91
C ASP A 17 7.86 -10.65 15.99
N CYS A 18 6.76 -10.13 15.45
CA CYS A 18 5.50 -10.86 15.39
C CYS A 18 5.52 -11.86 14.24
N THR A 19 5.63 -13.15 14.56
CA THR A 19 5.65 -14.21 13.54
C THR A 19 4.30 -14.28 12.81
N ARG A 20 3.19 -14.15 13.53
CA ARG A 20 1.83 -14.20 12.98
C ARG A 20 0.89 -13.36 13.81
N LEU A 21 0.18 -12.45 13.15
CA LEU A 21 -0.96 -11.71 13.66
C LEU A 21 -2.17 -12.05 12.80
N THR A 22 -3.22 -12.60 13.40
CA THR A 22 -4.40 -13.07 12.67
C THR A 22 -5.69 -12.63 13.36
N ASN A 23 -6.71 -12.32 12.56
CA ASN A 23 -8.07 -11.98 13.01
C ASN A 23 -8.16 -10.70 13.87
N CYS A 24 -7.31 -9.70 13.59
CA CYS A 24 -7.41 -8.40 14.24
C CYS A 24 -8.60 -7.62 13.69
N THR A 25 -9.62 -7.43 14.52
CA THR A 25 -10.79 -6.62 14.16
C THR A 25 -10.44 -5.14 14.13
N HIS A 26 -9.71 -4.64 15.14
CA HIS A 26 -9.33 -3.24 15.25
C HIS A 26 -7.93 -3.10 15.88
N THR A 27 -7.01 -2.50 15.14
CA THR A 27 -5.71 -2.08 15.66
C THR A 27 -5.55 -0.58 15.38
N THR A 28 -5.45 0.21 16.43
CA THR A 28 -5.35 1.67 16.42
C THR A 28 -4.04 2.12 17.07
N ASP A 29 -3.60 3.35 16.79
CA ASP A 29 -2.46 4.01 17.42
C ASP A 29 -1.16 3.18 17.42
N CYS A 30 -0.92 2.47 16.32
CA CYS A 30 0.23 1.60 16.15
C CYS A 30 1.49 2.40 15.79
N THR A 31 2.23 2.90 16.79
CA THR A 31 3.40 3.76 16.51
C THR A 31 4.47 3.02 15.72
N ARG A 32 4.74 1.74 16.04
CA ARG A 32 5.72 0.92 15.32
C ARG A 32 5.31 -0.55 15.22
N LEU A 33 5.19 -1.04 14.00
CA LEU A 33 5.09 -2.46 13.65
C LEU A 33 6.35 -2.87 12.88
N THR A 34 7.15 -3.79 13.40
CA THR A 34 8.44 -4.17 12.78
C THR A 34 8.63 -5.69 12.79
N ASN A 35 9.26 -6.24 11.75
CA ASN A 35 9.58 -7.67 11.61
C ASN A 35 8.34 -8.58 11.69
N CYS A 36 7.24 -8.17 11.08
CA CYS A 36 6.02 -8.97 11.07
C CYS A 36 6.02 -9.92 9.88
N THR A 37 6.15 -11.23 10.13
CA THR A 37 6.22 -12.19 9.02
C THR A 37 4.87 -12.34 8.30
N ARG A 38 3.75 -12.36 9.04
CA ARG A 38 2.40 -12.53 8.46
C ARG A 38 1.33 -11.77 9.24
N LEU A 39 0.64 -10.84 8.58
CA LEU A 39 -0.65 -10.30 8.99
C LEU A 39 -1.74 -10.89 8.10
N THR A 40 -2.81 -11.43 8.70
CA THR A 40 -3.92 -12.02 7.93
C THR A 40 -5.27 -11.70 8.57
N ASN A 41 -6.30 -11.46 7.75
CA ASN A 41 -7.67 -11.17 8.20
C ASN A 41 -7.76 -9.97 9.15
N CYS A 42 -7.07 -8.87 8.83
CA CYS A 42 -7.17 -7.64 9.62
C CYS A 42 -8.31 -6.78 9.08
N THR A 43 -9.36 -6.54 9.88
CA THR A 43 -10.51 -5.76 9.42
C THR A 43 -10.18 -4.27 9.35
N ARG A 44 -9.51 -3.71 10.36
CA ARG A 44 -9.08 -2.31 10.38
C ARG A 44 -7.72 -2.13 11.06
N LEU A 45 -6.78 -1.53 10.34
CA LEU A 45 -5.57 -0.91 10.89
C LEU A 45 -5.66 0.59 10.64
N THR A 46 -5.55 1.39 11.70
CA THR A 46 -5.63 2.86 11.64
C THR A 46 -4.47 3.47 12.43
N ASP A 47 -4.02 4.66 12.04
CA ASP A 47 -2.99 5.44 12.73
C ASP A 47 -1.63 4.72 12.90
N CYS A 48 -1.26 3.92 11.89
CA CYS A 48 0.02 3.21 11.91
C CYS A 48 1.16 4.14 11.47
N THR A 49 1.92 4.70 12.41
CA THR A 49 2.99 5.65 12.07
C THR A 49 4.12 5.00 11.25
N ARG A 50 4.54 3.77 11.62
CA ARG A 50 5.63 3.07 10.92
C ARG A 50 5.39 1.57 10.86
N MET A 51 5.27 1.04 9.64
CA MET A 51 5.31 -0.39 9.36
C MET A 51 6.56 -0.71 8.55
N ARG A 52 7.39 -1.61 9.08
CA ARG A 52 8.67 -2.00 8.46
C ARG A 52 8.83 -3.52 8.45
N ASP A 53 9.46 -4.04 7.41
CA ASP A 53 9.87 -5.46 7.30
C ASP A 53 8.68 -6.42 7.40
N CYS A 54 7.54 -6.04 6.80
CA CYS A 54 6.33 -6.87 6.79
C CYS A 54 6.38 -7.81 5.59
N THR A 55 6.67 -9.09 5.81
CA THR A 55 6.85 -10.03 4.68
C THR A 55 5.54 -10.26 3.93
N ARG A 56 4.41 -10.46 4.64
CA ARG A 56 3.11 -10.74 4.02
C ARG A 56 1.96 -10.10 4.78
N MET A 57 1.16 -9.31 4.08
CA MET A 57 -0.14 -8.82 4.54
C MET A 57 -1.22 -9.31 3.57
N THR A 58 -2.22 -10.01 4.08
CA THR A 58 -3.27 -10.63 3.26
C THR A 58 -4.64 -10.41 3.88
N ASP A 59 -5.64 -10.15 3.03
CA ASP A 59 -7.05 -10.00 3.42
C ASP A 59 -7.27 -8.85 4.43
N CYS A 60 -6.60 -7.71 4.21
CA CYS A 60 -6.83 -6.51 5.02
C CYS A 60 -7.98 -5.69 4.43
N THR A 61 -9.07 -5.51 5.19
CA THR A 61 -10.23 -4.79 4.67
C THR A 61 -9.98 -3.27 4.58
N ARG A 62 -9.34 -2.69 5.61
CA ARG A 62 -9.02 -1.26 5.66
C ARG A 62 -7.67 -1.02 6.34
N LEU A 63 -6.82 -0.26 5.67
CA LEU A 63 -5.63 0.36 6.23
C LEU A 63 -5.71 1.86 5.94
N THR A 64 -5.71 2.67 6.98
CA THR A 64 -5.94 4.13 6.91
C THR A 64 -4.89 4.85 7.77
N ASP A 65 -4.49 6.05 7.36
CA ASP A 65 -3.56 6.92 8.10
C ASP A 65 -2.19 6.30 8.36
N CYS A 66 -1.66 5.52 7.41
CA CYS A 66 -0.32 4.97 7.52
C CYS A 66 0.73 5.99 7.06
N THR A 67 1.52 6.52 7.99
CA THR A 67 2.53 7.54 7.62
C THR A 67 3.65 6.94 6.78
N CYS A 68 4.18 5.77 7.17
CA CYS A 68 5.28 5.12 6.46
C CYS A 68 5.11 3.59 6.43
N MET A 69 5.10 3.02 5.22
CA MET A 69 5.25 1.59 4.97
C MET A 69 6.53 1.36 4.17
N THR A 70 7.43 0.51 4.69
CA THR A 70 8.73 0.23 4.06
C THR A 70 9.01 -1.27 4.10
N ASP A 71 9.74 -1.79 3.11
CA ASP A 71 10.20 -3.19 3.06
C ASP A 71 9.06 -4.21 3.13
N SER A 72 7.94 -3.95 2.43
CA SER A 72 6.80 -4.87 2.40
C SER A 72 6.86 -5.77 1.17
N THR A 73 7.08 -7.07 1.38
CA THR A 73 7.28 -7.99 0.24
C THR A 73 5.97 -8.29 -0.50
N LEU A 74 4.87 -8.46 0.22
CA LEU A 74 3.59 -8.85 -0.38
C LEU A 74 2.38 -8.22 0.32
N LEU A 75 1.64 -7.39 -0.40
CA LEU A 75 0.29 -6.97 -0.04
C LEU A 75 -0.73 -7.58 -1.02
N THR A 76 -1.69 -8.35 -0.50
CA THR A 76 -2.68 -9.04 -1.33
C THR A 76 -4.09 -8.89 -0.77
N ASN A 77 -5.08 -8.74 -1.64
CA ASN A 77 -6.51 -8.66 -1.31
C ASN A 77 -6.86 -7.52 -0.34
N CYS A 78 -6.21 -6.35 -0.50
CA CYS A 78 -6.54 -5.19 0.31
C CYS A 78 -7.71 -4.43 -0.28
N THR A 79 -8.81 -4.32 0.45
CA THR A 79 -10.01 -3.68 -0.10
C THR A 79 -9.83 -2.16 -0.16
N ARG A 80 -9.21 -1.54 0.86
CA ARG A 80 -8.99 -0.09 0.91
C ARG A 80 -7.68 0.25 1.60
N LEU A 81 -6.84 0.99 0.88
CA LEU A 81 -5.68 1.70 1.41
C LEU A 81 -5.92 3.20 1.20
N THR A 82 -5.93 3.98 2.27
CA THR A 82 -6.25 5.42 2.23
C THR A 82 -5.26 6.19 3.10
N ASP A 83 -4.95 7.43 2.72
CA ASP A 83 -4.11 8.36 3.48
C ASP A 83 -2.69 7.86 3.78
N CYS A 84 -2.09 7.11 2.85
CA CYS A 84 -0.72 6.64 3.01
C CYS A 84 0.29 7.71 2.56
N THR A 85 1.04 8.28 3.49
CA THR A 85 1.99 9.36 3.14
C THR A 85 3.17 8.83 2.33
N ARG A 86 3.75 7.69 2.73
CA ARG A 86 4.92 7.11 2.07
C ARG A 86 4.87 5.59 2.02
N MET A 87 5.04 5.04 0.83
CA MET A 87 5.29 3.63 0.57
C MET A 87 6.59 3.48 -0.20
N THR A 88 7.50 2.64 0.29
CA THR A 88 8.83 2.43 -0.31
C THR A 88 9.17 0.94 -0.27
N ASP A 89 9.92 0.46 -1.26
CA ASP A 89 10.44 -0.92 -1.34
C ASP A 89 9.35 -2.00 -1.25
N CYS A 90 8.21 -1.76 -1.90
CA CYS A 90 7.11 -2.71 -1.89
C CYS A 90 7.20 -3.62 -3.13
N THR A 91 7.55 -4.90 -2.92
CA THR A 91 7.83 -5.79 -4.05
C THR A 91 6.55 -6.12 -4.85
N ARG A 92 5.43 -6.37 -4.18
CA ARG A 92 4.20 -6.83 -4.86
C ARG A 92 2.90 -6.37 -4.21
N PHE A 93 2.11 -5.60 -4.94
CA PHE A 93 0.69 -5.30 -4.68
C PHE A 93 -0.19 -6.08 -5.65
N THR A 94 -1.17 -6.82 -5.13
CA THR A 94 -2.09 -7.60 -5.98
C THR A 94 -3.51 -7.54 -5.44
N ASN A 95 -4.51 -7.41 -6.31
CA ASN A 95 -5.94 -7.38 -5.96
C ASN A 95 -6.32 -6.25 -4.97
N CYS A 96 -5.75 -5.05 -5.13
CA CYS A 96 -6.15 -3.92 -4.29
C CYS A 96 -7.37 -3.21 -4.89
N THR A 97 -8.51 -3.20 -4.20
CA THR A 97 -9.72 -2.62 -4.80
C THR A 97 -9.65 -1.09 -4.88
N ARG A 98 -9.11 -0.42 -3.86
CA ARG A 98 -9.00 1.04 -3.79
C ARG A 98 -7.72 1.49 -3.11
N LEU A 99 -6.95 2.30 -3.82
CA LEU A 99 -5.80 3.07 -3.34
C LEU A 99 -6.13 4.55 -3.49
N THR A 100 -6.16 5.32 -2.40
CA THR A 100 -6.56 6.73 -2.42
C THR A 100 -5.62 7.56 -1.53
N ASP A 101 -5.36 8.81 -1.92
CA ASP A 101 -4.59 9.80 -1.14
C ASP A 101 -3.14 9.37 -0.81
N CYS A 102 -2.50 8.61 -1.71
CA CYS A 102 -1.11 8.22 -1.51
C CYS A 102 -0.14 9.32 -1.95
N THR A 103 0.57 9.96 -1.02
CA THR A 103 1.44 11.09 -1.37
C THR A 103 2.67 10.64 -2.17
N ARG A 104 3.32 9.53 -1.77
CA ARG A 104 4.54 9.03 -2.42
C ARG A 104 4.59 7.50 -2.42
N MET A 105 4.74 6.92 -3.61
CA MET A 105 5.13 5.52 -3.80
C MET A 105 6.45 5.45 -4.57
N THR A 106 7.43 4.72 -4.05
CA THR A 106 8.76 4.57 -4.66
C THR A 106 9.17 3.09 -4.64
N ASP A 107 9.91 2.64 -5.65
CA ASP A 107 10.48 1.28 -5.73
C ASP A 107 9.45 0.14 -5.68
N CYS A 108 8.26 0.36 -6.28
CA CYS A 108 7.22 -0.67 -6.33
C CYS A 108 7.43 -1.59 -7.55
N THR A 109 7.90 -2.83 -7.34
CA THR A 109 8.28 -3.71 -8.46
C THR A 109 7.07 -4.19 -9.27
N HIS A 110 6.01 -4.64 -8.59
CA HIS A 110 4.83 -5.23 -9.24
C HIS A 110 3.53 -4.74 -8.60
N THR A 111 2.70 -4.04 -9.36
CA THR A 111 1.33 -3.70 -8.96
C THR A 111 0.37 -4.24 -10.02
N THR A 112 -0.53 -5.14 -9.62
CA THR A 112 -1.45 -5.85 -10.53
C THR A 112 -2.86 -5.87 -9.96
N ASP A 113 -3.88 -5.80 -10.82
CA ASP A 113 -5.30 -5.89 -10.46
C ASP A 113 -5.77 -4.81 -9.48
N CYS A 114 -5.26 -3.57 -9.61
CA CYS A 114 -5.72 -2.45 -8.81
C CYS A 114 -6.95 -1.80 -9.46
N THR A 115 -8.15 -1.99 -8.89
CA THR A 115 -9.38 -1.50 -9.54
C THR A 115 -9.47 0.03 -9.59
N ARG A 116 -9.06 0.73 -8.52
CA ARG A 116 -9.13 2.19 -8.45
C ARG A 116 -7.91 2.76 -7.73
N MET A 117 -7.22 3.67 -8.39
CA MET A 117 -6.13 4.47 -7.84
C MET A 117 -6.47 5.95 -8.05
N THR A 118 -6.55 6.73 -6.97
CA THR A 118 -6.96 8.14 -7.04
C THR A 118 -6.06 9.00 -6.14
N ASP A 119 -5.81 10.24 -6.54
CA ASP A 119 -5.08 11.26 -5.76
C ASP A 119 -3.63 10.89 -5.37
N CYS A 120 -2.97 10.07 -6.20
CA CYS A 120 -1.57 9.72 -5.96
C CYS A 120 -0.63 10.85 -6.43
N THR A 121 0.07 11.53 -5.50
CA THR A 121 0.86 12.71 -5.88
C THR A 121 2.15 12.36 -6.62
N ARG A 122 2.88 11.33 -6.20
CA ARG A 122 4.15 10.93 -6.82
C ARG A 122 4.33 9.42 -6.83
N MET A 123 4.57 8.86 -8.01
CA MET A 123 5.03 7.49 -8.22
C MET A 123 6.37 7.51 -8.96
N THR A 124 7.38 6.83 -8.42
CA THR A 124 8.73 6.76 -9.00
C THR A 124 9.22 5.31 -8.96
N ASP A 125 10.02 4.89 -9.94
CA ASP A 125 10.69 3.56 -9.99
C ASP A 125 9.72 2.36 -9.94
N CYS A 126 8.52 2.51 -10.50
CA CYS A 126 7.55 1.41 -10.55
C CYS A 126 7.80 0.52 -11.77
N THR A 127 8.30 -0.70 -11.58
CA THR A 127 8.73 -1.54 -12.73
C THR A 127 7.56 -2.05 -13.57
N ARG A 128 6.46 -2.48 -12.95
CA ARG A 128 5.29 -3.04 -13.64
C ARG A 128 3.98 -2.62 -12.97
N LEU A 129 3.14 -1.91 -13.71
CA LEU A 129 1.74 -1.65 -13.38
C LEU A 129 0.85 -2.31 -14.44
N THR A 130 0.02 -3.26 -14.05
CA THR A 130 -0.83 -4.02 -14.99
C THR A 130 -2.26 -4.10 -14.46
N ASP A 131 -3.26 -4.09 -15.34
CA ASP A 131 -4.69 -4.25 -14.99
C ASP A 131 -5.24 -3.20 -14.00
N CYS A 132 -4.74 -1.97 -14.09
CA CYS A 132 -5.28 -0.84 -13.33
C CYS A 132 -6.42 -0.17 -14.08
N THR A 133 -7.68 -0.46 -13.74
CA THR A 133 -8.83 -0.05 -14.55
C THR A 133 -9.16 1.44 -14.44
N HIS A 134 -8.96 2.06 -13.26
CA HIS A 134 -9.28 3.47 -13.03
C HIS A 134 -8.17 4.20 -12.26
N THR A 135 -7.32 4.94 -12.97
CA THR A 135 -6.32 5.87 -12.43
C THR A 135 -6.78 7.31 -12.66
N LYS A 136 -7.03 8.07 -11.59
CA LYS A 136 -7.47 9.47 -11.67
C LYS A 136 -6.62 10.36 -10.77
N ASP A 137 -6.35 11.59 -11.23
CA ASP A 137 -5.67 12.64 -10.46
C ASP A 137 -4.25 12.27 -9.97
N CYS A 138 -3.58 11.32 -10.63
CA CYS A 138 -2.15 11.06 -10.43
C CYS A 138 -1.32 12.16 -11.13
N THR A 139 -0.55 12.94 -10.36
CA THR A 139 0.12 14.15 -10.87
C THR A 139 1.53 13.89 -11.41
N ARG A 140 2.30 12.96 -10.86
CA ARG A 140 3.68 12.66 -11.31
C ARG A 140 3.98 11.16 -11.32
N LEU A 141 4.23 10.62 -12.50
CA LEU A 141 4.80 9.28 -12.72
C LEU A 141 6.16 9.45 -13.42
N THR A 142 7.22 8.87 -12.86
CA THR A 142 8.58 8.93 -13.43
C THR A 142 9.21 7.53 -13.34
N ASP A 143 10.03 7.15 -14.31
CA ASP A 143 10.80 5.89 -14.33
C ASP A 143 9.93 4.61 -14.22
N CYS A 144 8.73 4.63 -14.83
CA CYS A 144 7.83 3.47 -14.86
C CYS A 144 8.02 2.66 -16.16
N THR A 145 8.57 1.44 -16.08
CA THR A 145 9.06 0.71 -17.26
C THR A 145 7.98 -0.02 -18.05
N ARG A 146 6.91 -0.50 -17.41
CA ARG A 146 5.82 -1.25 -18.07
C ARG A 146 4.46 -0.89 -17.48
N LEU A 147 3.67 -0.14 -18.25
CA LEU A 147 2.26 0.15 -17.98
C LEU A 147 1.41 -0.57 -19.03
N THR A 148 0.60 -1.54 -18.61
CA THR A 148 -0.30 -2.26 -19.53
C THR A 148 -1.74 -2.23 -18.99
N ASP A 149 -2.69 -1.85 -19.85
CA ASP A 149 -4.16 -1.78 -19.69
C ASP A 149 -4.85 -0.46 -19.24
N SER A 150 -6.17 -0.43 -19.50
CA SER A 150 -7.12 0.67 -19.71
C SER A 150 -6.98 1.95 -18.87
N PHE A 151 -6.10 2.87 -19.28
CA PHE A 151 -5.96 4.18 -18.65
C PHE A 151 -7.09 5.13 -19.06
N GLN A 152 -8.22 5.16 -18.34
CA GLN A 152 -9.22 6.23 -18.48
C GLN A 152 -8.86 7.41 -17.56
N ARG A 153 -8.07 8.37 -18.09
CA ARG A 153 -7.77 9.63 -17.37
C ARG A 153 -8.99 10.55 -17.42
N SER A 154 -9.64 10.78 -16.27
CA SER A 154 -10.80 11.70 -16.17
C SER A 154 -10.58 12.73 -15.06
N GLY A 155 -9.65 13.66 -15.25
CA GLY A 155 -9.34 14.71 -14.27
C GLY A 155 -8.55 15.87 -14.88
N ALA A 156 -9.06 17.08 -14.71
CA ALA A 156 -8.56 18.32 -15.30
C ALA A 156 -7.37 18.88 -14.51
N GLY A 157 -6.25 19.18 -15.18
CA GLY A 157 -5.12 19.90 -14.58
C GLY A 157 -3.81 19.78 -15.34
N GLY A 158 -3.65 20.58 -16.40
CA GLY A 158 -2.37 21.07 -16.95
C GLY A 158 -1.43 20.07 -17.68
N PRO A 159 -0.72 20.51 -18.74
CA PRO A 159 0.40 19.77 -19.29
C PRO A 159 1.62 20.02 -18.40
N SER A 160 2.09 19.02 -17.67
CA SER A 160 3.39 19.09 -17.01
C SER A 160 4.00 17.70 -16.98
N ASP A 161 4.88 17.48 -17.95
CA ASP A 161 5.98 16.52 -17.94
C ASP A 161 5.64 15.07 -17.60
N LEU A 162 5.00 14.41 -18.57
CA LEU A 162 5.17 12.98 -18.75
C LEU A 162 6.58 12.76 -19.35
N ILE A 163 7.63 12.84 -18.52
CA ILE A 163 8.94 12.30 -18.90
C ILE A 163 8.83 10.78 -18.74
N MET A 164 8.30 10.14 -19.79
CA MET A 164 8.51 8.71 -20.00
C MET A 164 9.91 8.54 -20.58
N ASP A 165 10.93 8.70 -19.74
CA ASP A 165 12.28 8.23 -20.07
C ASP A 165 12.29 6.71 -19.92
N ALA A 166 11.67 6.05 -20.89
CA ALA A 166 11.80 4.62 -21.09
C ALA A 166 13.19 4.35 -21.67
N LEU A 167 14.10 3.83 -20.85
CA LEU A 167 15.26 3.05 -21.29
C LEU A 167 14.92 1.56 -21.24
#